data_AF-A0A8H8JQY3-F1
#
_entry.id   AF-A0A8H8JQY3-F1
#
_cell.length_a   1.000
_cell.length_b   1.000
_cell.length_c   1.000
_cell.angle_alpha   90.00
_cell.angle_beta   90.00
_cell.angle_gamma   90.00
#
_symmetry.space_group_name_H-M   'P 1'
#
loop_
_entity.id
_entity.type
_entity.pdbx_description
1 polymer ?
#
loop_
_entity_poly.entity_id
_entity_poly.type
_entity_poly.pdbx_seq_one_letter_code
_entity_poly.pdbx_strand_id
1 'polypeptide(L)'
;MAEPVFPALDVSDEDIQQSLPGTLYAFESGASFIEDAQERQTTLSTDLFTTHRDNLDDFGLYIKAAIMLSRIHVMRIRYLTAYETEQEVRDSEEMRVLETIISSMKSSTMKGRFSLKEQPSADAISNLYMTHTSAQLATLVCHVPIANWSDPSCESANKSLGAARAILRHATTLVSSSWDLMRLDKAATLSWYMSGKALALALAHAPESLAPVLRAEIGLVRRAFLSGGNRVMLFARQLHGFERDLVEILGEKEASVLFQANGF
;
A
#
# COMPACT_ATOMS: atom_id res chain seq x y z
N MET A 1 30.13 16.61 -7.49
CA MET A 1 28.84 17.21 -7.91
C MET A 1 27.92 17.10 -6.71
N ALA A 2 27.55 18.22 -6.10
CA ALA A 2 26.60 18.23 -4.99
C ALA A 2 25.20 17.93 -5.55
N GLU A 3 24.52 16.92 -4.99
CA GLU A 3 23.11 16.69 -5.29
C GLU A 3 22.29 17.91 -4.86
N PRO A 4 21.25 18.27 -5.62
CA PRO A 4 20.32 19.30 -5.17
C PRO A 4 19.56 18.75 -3.97
N VAL A 5 19.90 19.26 -2.78
CA VAL A 5 19.06 19.14 -1.59
C VAL A 5 17.78 19.90 -1.89
N PHE A 6 16.75 19.18 -2.32
CA PHE A 6 15.40 19.71 -2.31
C PHE A 6 15.12 20.14 -0.86
N PRO A 7 14.69 21.38 -0.58
CA PRO A 7 14.20 21.71 0.74
C PRO A 7 13.04 20.75 0.98
N ALA A 8 13.24 19.80 1.90
CA ALA A 8 12.15 19.00 2.41
C ALA A 8 11.09 20.00 2.86
N LEU A 9 9.88 19.89 2.32
CA LEU A 9 8.71 20.42 3.00
C LEU A 9 8.68 19.68 4.34
N ASP A 10 9.34 20.26 5.34
CA ASP A 10 9.58 19.69 6.67
C ASP A 10 8.36 19.91 7.55
N VAL A 11 7.19 19.55 7.03
CA VAL A 11 5.95 19.49 7.79
C VAL A 11 5.65 18.01 7.99
N SER A 12 5.94 17.52 9.18
CA SER A 12 5.54 16.19 9.64
C SER A 12 4.04 16.18 9.92
N ASP A 13 3.40 15.02 9.81
CA ASP A 13 2.04 14.83 10.33
C ASP A 13 1.96 15.14 11.84
N GLU A 14 3.10 15.10 12.54
CA GLU A 14 3.21 15.48 13.96
C GLU A 14 3.12 17.01 14.16
N ASP A 15 3.44 17.80 13.13
CA ASP A 15 3.36 19.26 13.15
C ASP A 15 1.94 19.78 12.81
N ILE A 16 1.07 18.89 12.32
CA ILE A 16 -0.30 19.21 11.93
C ILE A 16 -1.27 18.69 12.98
N GLN A 17 -1.81 19.62 13.79
CA GLN A 17 -2.90 19.33 14.71
C GLN A 17 -4.24 19.44 13.98
N GLN A 18 -4.80 18.30 13.60
CA GLN A 18 -6.11 18.25 12.95
C GLN A 18 -6.99 17.15 13.57
N SER A 19 -8.27 17.46 13.76
CA SER A 19 -9.29 16.46 14.09
C SER A 19 -9.66 15.66 12.85
N LEU A 20 -9.86 14.35 12.99
CA LEU A 20 -10.38 13.52 11.91
C LEU A 20 -11.77 14.03 11.47
N PRO A 21 -12.13 13.83 10.18
CA PRO A 21 -13.45 14.19 9.71
C PRO A 21 -14.53 13.42 10.48
N GLY A 22 -15.67 14.07 10.71
CA GLY A 22 -16.88 13.37 11.15
C GLY A 22 -17.54 12.62 10.00
N THR A 23 -18.50 11.74 10.31
CA THR A 23 -19.25 11.02 9.28
C THR A 23 -20.06 11.95 8.40
N LEU A 24 -20.29 11.55 7.14
CA LEU A 24 -21.22 12.26 6.25
C LEU A 24 -22.60 12.45 6.89
N TYR A 25 -23.13 11.42 7.54
CA TYR A 25 -24.41 11.47 8.24
C TYR A 25 -24.45 12.56 9.33
N ALA A 26 -23.36 12.72 10.09
CA ALA A 26 -23.27 13.73 11.13
C ALA A 26 -23.18 15.15 10.57
N PHE A 27 -22.54 15.30 9.41
CA PHE A 27 -22.53 16.56 8.68
C PHE A 27 -23.94 16.91 8.17
N GLU A 28 -24.62 15.97 7.51
CA GLU A 28 -25.97 16.17 6.95
C GLU A 28 -27.04 16.43 8.01
N SER A 29 -26.91 15.82 9.20
CA SER A 29 -27.81 16.04 10.33
C SER A 29 -27.55 17.35 11.09
N GLY A 30 -26.54 18.13 10.71
CA GLY A 30 -26.14 19.36 11.41
C GLY A 30 -25.48 19.11 12.78
N ALA A 31 -25.24 17.84 13.16
CA ALA A 31 -24.57 17.47 14.39
C ALA A 31 -23.06 17.79 14.39
N SER A 32 -22.47 18.03 13.21
CA SER A 32 -21.04 18.35 13.01
C SER A 32 -20.56 19.64 13.70
N PHE A 33 -21.45 20.53 14.14
CA PHE A 33 -21.08 21.81 14.76
C PHE A 33 -20.81 21.73 16.27
N ILE A 34 -21.08 20.59 16.91
CA ILE A 34 -20.79 20.38 18.32
C ILE A 34 -19.49 19.57 18.41
N GLU A 35 -18.35 20.27 18.56
CA GLU A 35 -17.00 19.66 18.54
C GLU A 35 -16.82 18.50 19.53
N ASP A 36 -17.58 18.50 20.65
CA ASP A 36 -17.52 17.49 21.71
C ASP A 36 -18.51 16.32 21.56
N ALA A 37 -19.54 16.41 20.69
CA ALA A 37 -20.61 15.40 20.68
C ALA A 37 -20.19 14.06 20.06
N GLN A 38 -19.10 14.06 19.28
CA GLN A 38 -18.69 12.88 18.53
C GLN A 38 -17.45 12.19 19.09
N GLU A 39 -16.75 12.77 20.06
CA GLU A 39 -15.44 12.27 20.50
C GLU A 39 -14.54 11.94 19.29
N ARG A 40 -14.22 12.94 18.46
CA ARG A 40 -13.37 12.70 17.27
C ARG A 40 -11.92 12.48 17.69
N GLN A 41 -11.27 11.52 17.04
CA GLN A 41 -9.82 11.36 17.18
C GLN A 41 -9.11 12.49 16.43
N THR A 42 -7.91 12.82 16.88
CA THR A 42 -6.99 13.75 16.23
C THR A 42 -5.82 12.99 15.60
N THR A 43 -5.06 13.65 14.73
CA THR A 43 -3.79 13.13 14.21
C THR A 43 -2.85 12.67 15.32
N LEU A 44 -2.88 13.30 16.50
CA LEU A 44 -2.01 12.98 17.64
C LEU A 44 -2.60 11.98 18.64
N SER A 45 -3.78 11.41 18.37
CA SER A 45 -4.41 10.46 19.29
C SER A 45 -3.57 9.18 19.43
N THR A 46 -3.34 8.75 20.68
CA THR A 46 -2.54 7.54 20.98
C THR A 46 -3.20 6.26 20.51
N ASP A 47 -4.54 6.26 20.39
CA ASP A 47 -5.37 5.16 19.92
C ASP A 47 -5.69 5.24 18.42
N LEU A 48 -5.03 6.12 17.67
CA LEU A 48 -5.39 6.45 16.28
C LEU A 48 -5.51 5.22 15.37
N PHE A 49 -4.58 4.26 15.49
CA PHE A 49 -4.53 3.06 14.64
C PHE A 49 -5.13 1.81 15.30
N THR A 50 -5.37 1.85 16.61
CA THR A 50 -5.85 0.69 17.39
C THR A 50 -7.37 0.70 17.53
N THR A 51 -7.96 1.88 17.72
CA THR A 51 -9.40 2.05 17.94
C THR A 51 -10.03 2.82 16.78
N HIS A 52 -11.01 2.21 16.11
CA HIS A 52 -11.90 2.92 15.19
C HIS A 52 -13.23 3.13 15.88
N ARG A 53 -13.53 4.39 16.20
CA ARG A 53 -14.78 4.79 16.83
C ARG A 53 -15.93 4.67 15.82
N ASP A 54 -17.16 4.49 16.31
CA ASP A 54 -18.36 4.30 15.47
C ASP A 54 -18.71 5.52 14.62
N ASN A 55 -18.06 6.66 14.89
CA ASN A 55 -18.17 7.90 14.13
C ASN A 55 -17.20 7.98 12.91
N LEU A 56 -16.60 6.85 12.50
CA LEU A 56 -15.72 6.80 11.33
C LEU A 56 -16.40 6.01 10.20
N ASP A 57 -16.49 6.64 9.04
CA ASP A 57 -16.84 5.99 7.78
C ASP A 57 -15.59 5.58 6.99
N ASP A 58 -15.79 5.03 5.79
CA ASP A 58 -14.68 4.59 4.92
C ASP A 58 -13.72 5.74 4.56
N PHE A 59 -14.19 6.99 4.54
CA PHE A 59 -13.34 8.14 4.32
C PHE A 59 -12.47 8.45 5.55
N GLY A 60 -13.04 8.39 6.76
CA GLY A 60 -12.27 8.51 7.99
C GLY A 60 -11.17 7.44 8.11
N LEU A 61 -11.47 6.19 7.74
CA LEU A 61 -10.49 5.11 7.70
C LEU A 61 -9.42 5.33 6.63
N TYR A 62 -9.80 5.85 5.47
CA TYR A 62 -8.86 6.25 4.41
C TYR A 62 -7.88 7.33 4.90
N ILE A 63 -8.35 8.35 5.61
CA ILE A 63 -7.49 9.40 6.17
C ILE A 63 -6.50 8.82 7.18
N LYS A 64 -6.95 7.93 8.08
CA LYS A 64 -6.04 7.22 8.98
C LYS A 64 -4.99 6.41 8.22
N ALA A 65 -5.38 5.76 7.14
CA ALA A 65 -4.47 4.98 6.31
C ALA A 65 -3.41 5.88 5.64
N ALA A 66 -3.81 7.07 5.19
CA ALA A 66 -2.90 8.08 4.65
C ALA A 66 -1.91 8.59 5.71
N ILE A 67 -2.38 8.91 6.92
CA ILE A 67 -1.53 9.33 8.05
C ILE A 67 -0.52 8.22 8.40
N MET A 68 -0.96 6.97 8.45
CA MET A 68 -0.07 5.83 8.67
C MET A 68 1.04 5.78 7.63
N LEU A 69 0.70 5.87 6.33
CA LEU A 69 1.69 5.82 5.25
C LEU A 69 2.66 7.01 5.31
N SER A 70 2.19 8.21 5.67
CA SER A 70 3.01 9.40 5.86
C SER A 70 4.03 9.20 6.99
N ARG A 71 3.58 8.76 8.18
CA ARG A 71 4.47 8.46 9.32
C ARG A 71 5.52 7.42 8.98
N ILE A 72 5.11 6.34 8.32
CA ILE A 72 6.02 5.27 7.89
C ILE A 72 7.04 5.80 6.89
N HIS A 73 6.63 6.66 5.97
CA HIS A 73 7.52 7.28 5.00
C HIS A 73 8.57 8.16 5.67
N VAL A 74 8.15 9.04 6.59
CA VAL A 74 9.03 9.92 7.35
C VAL A 74 10.01 9.12 8.20
N MET A 75 9.52 8.15 8.98
CA MET A 75 10.38 7.33 9.83
C MET A 75 11.42 6.55 9.03
N ARG A 76 11.02 5.97 7.87
CA ARG A 76 11.94 5.24 7.00
C ARG A 76 13.07 6.13 6.50
N ILE A 77 12.75 7.32 6.00
CA ILE A 77 13.75 8.23 5.41
C ILE A 77 14.63 8.87 6.47
N ARG A 78 14.11 9.16 7.66
CA ARG A 78 14.89 9.85 8.70
C ARG A 78 15.73 8.92 9.55
N TYR A 79 15.23 7.73 9.86
CA TYR A 79 15.87 6.84 10.83
C TYR A 79 16.45 5.59 10.19
N LEU A 80 15.73 4.92 9.28
CA LEU A 80 16.21 3.65 8.74
C LEU A 80 17.39 3.81 7.78
N THR A 81 17.58 5.00 7.19
CA THR A 81 18.75 5.30 6.34
C THR A 81 20.04 5.52 7.15
N ALA A 82 19.95 5.60 8.48
CA ALA A 82 21.11 5.78 9.34
C ALA A 82 21.88 4.46 9.59
N TYR A 83 21.26 3.31 9.33
CA TYR A 83 21.89 2.01 9.47
C TYR A 83 22.72 1.65 8.24
N GLU A 84 23.82 0.91 8.45
CA GLU A 84 24.74 0.54 7.37
C GLU A 84 24.32 -0.77 6.68
N THR A 85 23.66 -1.66 7.42
CA THR A 85 23.28 -2.98 6.90
C THR A 85 21.78 -3.24 7.01
N GLU A 86 21.23 -4.06 6.12
CA GLU A 86 19.81 -4.42 6.16
C GLU A 86 19.48 -5.25 7.41
N GLN A 87 20.45 -5.97 7.99
CA GLN A 87 20.24 -6.73 9.23
C GLN A 87 20.02 -5.80 10.41
N GLU A 88 20.82 -4.74 10.54
CA GLU A 88 20.64 -3.74 11.59
C GLU A 88 19.26 -3.07 11.49
N VAL A 89 18.81 -2.74 10.27
CA VAL A 89 17.46 -2.21 10.05
C VAL A 89 16.41 -3.20 10.53
N ARG A 90 16.54 -4.50 10.19
CA ARG A 90 15.59 -5.54 10.63
C ARG A 90 15.51 -5.67 12.16
N ASP A 91 16.63 -5.50 12.85
CA ASP A 91 16.73 -5.69 14.31
C ASP A 91 16.45 -4.40 15.12
N SER A 92 16.36 -3.25 14.44
CA SER A 92 16.14 -1.92 15.02
C SER A 92 14.81 -1.77 15.76
N GLU A 93 14.77 -0.85 16.72
CA GLU A 93 13.54 -0.54 17.46
C GLU A 93 12.56 0.25 16.59
N GLU A 94 13.07 1.11 15.72
CA GLU A 94 12.32 1.89 14.75
C GLU A 94 11.51 0.98 13.83
N MET A 95 12.10 -0.13 13.38
CA MET A 95 11.40 -1.14 12.61
C MET A 95 10.28 -1.81 13.42
N ARG A 96 10.51 -2.14 14.70
CA ARG A 96 9.46 -2.69 15.59
C ARG A 96 8.30 -1.71 15.79
N VAL A 97 8.59 -0.42 15.92
CA VAL A 97 7.57 0.64 16.02
C VAL A 97 6.74 0.69 14.74
N LEU A 98 7.37 0.66 13.57
CA LEU A 98 6.69 0.62 12.27
C LEU A 98 5.78 -0.61 12.15
N GLU A 99 6.29 -1.78 12.51
CA GLU A 99 5.52 -3.03 12.48
C GLU A 99 4.32 -2.99 13.44
N THR A 100 4.48 -2.37 14.60
CA THR A 100 3.40 -2.20 15.58
C THR A 100 2.30 -1.30 15.03
N ILE A 101 2.66 -0.18 14.38
CA ILE A 101 1.72 0.72 13.73
C ILE A 101 0.95 0.00 12.61
N ILE A 102 1.67 -0.71 11.73
CA ILE A 102 1.08 -1.47 10.62
C ILE A 102 0.12 -2.55 11.15
N SER A 103 0.55 -3.31 12.16
CA SER A 103 -0.23 -4.40 12.73
C SER A 103 -1.49 -3.88 13.44
N SER A 104 -1.38 -2.74 14.14
CA SER A 104 -2.51 -2.06 14.77
C SER A 104 -3.56 -1.69 13.73
N MET A 105 -3.16 -0.96 12.67
CA MET A 105 -4.08 -0.55 11.60
C MET A 105 -4.70 -1.75 10.88
N LYS A 106 -3.92 -2.81 10.63
CA LYS A 106 -4.39 -4.04 10.00
C LYS A 106 -5.45 -4.76 10.84
N SER A 107 -5.23 -4.87 12.15
CA SER A 107 -6.16 -5.54 13.07
C SER A 107 -7.50 -4.80 13.22
N SER A 108 -7.45 -3.48 13.10
CA SER A 108 -8.60 -2.61 13.30
C SER A 108 -9.43 -2.42 12.02
N THR A 109 -8.79 -2.33 10.85
CA THR A 109 -9.47 -2.16 9.54
C THR A 109 -10.03 -3.43 8.91
N MET A 110 -9.44 -4.61 9.19
CA MET A 110 -9.81 -5.86 8.51
C MET A 110 -10.95 -6.65 9.19
N LYS A 111 -11.70 -6.06 10.13
CA LYS A 111 -12.89 -6.71 10.71
C LYS A 111 -14.05 -6.81 9.70
N GLY A 112 -14.10 -5.91 8.72
CA GLY A 112 -15.02 -5.96 7.59
C GLY A 112 -14.42 -6.65 6.35
N ARG A 113 -15.25 -7.34 5.56
CA ARG A 113 -14.83 -7.86 4.25
C ARG A 113 -14.85 -6.73 3.23
N PHE A 114 -13.83 -6.64 2.37
CA PHE A 114 -13.88 -5.80 1.18
C PHE A 114 -15.04 -6.26 0.28
N SER A 115 -16.13 -5.49 0.23
CA SER A 115 -17.32 -5.79 -0.56
C SER A 115 -17.63 -4.63 -1.48
N LEU A 116 -17.64 -4.86 -2.80
CA LEU A 116 -17.98 -3.83 -3.79
C LEU A 116 -19.49 -3.52 -3.82
N LYS A 117 -20.34 -4.45 -3.36
CA LYS A 117 -21.80 -4.36 -3.48
C LYS A 117 -22.47 -3.57 -2.36
N GLU A 118 -21.81 -3.47 -1.21
CA GLU A 118 -22.34 -2.86 0.00
C GLU A 118 -22.01 -1.36 0.10
N GLN A 119 -21.41 -0.79 -0.94
CA GLN A 119 -20.80 0.53 -0.88
C GLN A 119 -21.71 1.61 -1.46
N PRO A 120 -21.86 2.76 -0.76
CA PRO A 120 -22.84 3.78 -1.12
C PRO A 120 -22.44 4.59 -2.36
N SER A 121 -21.15 4.60 -2.73
CA SER A 121 -20.64 5.33 -3.88
C SER A 121 -19.35 4.69 -4.39
N ALA A 122 -18.94 5.05 -5.61
CA ALA A 122 -17.64 4.60 -6.13
C ALA A 122 -16.45 5.26 -5.40
N ASP A 123 -16.61 6.43 -4.80
CA ASP A 123 -15.55 7.05 -4.01
C ASP A 123 -15.38 6.29 -2.68
N ALA A 124 -16.47 5.79 -2.08
CA ALA A 124 -16.41 4.88 -0.94
C ALA A 124 -15.68 3.57 -1.27
N ILE A 125 -15.92 2.99 -2.45
CA ILE A 125 -15.17 1.82 -2.93
C ILE A 125 -13.67 2.11 -3.02
N SER A 126 -13.29 3.28 -3.55
CA SER A 126 -11.89 3.69 -3.65
C SER A 126 -11.24 3.87 -2.27
N ASN A 127 -11.93 4.58 -1.36
CA ASN A 127 -11.46 4.80 0.01
C ASN A 127 -11.29 3.48 0.78
N LEU A 128 -12.25 2.58 0.64
CA LEU A 128 -12.22 1.25 1.24
C LEU A 128 -11.08 0.42 0.66
N TYR A 129 -10.89 0.43 -0.67
CA TYR A 129 -9.78 -0.26 -1.33
C TYR A 129 -8.42 0.23 -0.78
N MET A 130 -8.24 1.54 -0.70
CA MET A 130 -7.02 2.13 -0.15
C MET A 130 -6.83 1.75 1.31
N THR A 131 -7.88 1.83 2.13
CA THR A 131 -7.83 1.41 3.54
C THR A 131 -7.33 -0.03 3.69
N HIS A 132 -7.88 -0.98 2.91
CA HIS A 132 -7.48 -2.39 2.98
C HIS A 132 -6.08 -2.68 2.43
N THR A 133 -5.60 -1.88 1.48
CA THR A 133 -4.28 -2.09 0.85
C THR A 133 -3.15 -1.33 1.51
N SER A 134 -3.41 -0.22 2.20
CA SER A 134 -2.39 0.64 2.80
C SER A 134 -1.50 -0.06 3.81
N ALA A 135 -2.05 -0.92 4.68
CA ALA A 135 -1.24 -1.67 5.64
C ALA A 135 -0.30 -2.67 4.93
N GLN A 136 -0.76 -3.28 3.85
CA GLN A 136 0.08 -4.18 3.05
C GLN A 136 1.13 -3.40 2.24
N LEU A 137 0.77 -2.24 1.70
CA LEU A 137 1.70 -1.35 1.02
C LEU A 137 2.81 -0.90 1.98
N ALA A 138 2.43 -0.51 3.21
CA ALA A 138 3.38 -0.16 4.26
C ALA A 138 4.35 -1.32 4.56
N THR A 139 3.84 -2.55 4.71
CA THR A 139 4.69 -3.74 4.85
C THR A 139 5.67 -3.87 3.69
N LEU A 140 5.20 -3.73 2.44
CA LEU A 140 6.06 -3.84 1.26
C LEU A 140 7.14 -2.75 1.22
N VAL A 141 6.79 -1.51 1.52
CA VAL A 141 7.72 -0.38 1.50
C VAL A 141 8.81 -0.53 2.56
N CYS A 142 8.49 -1.09 3.72
CA CYS A 142 9.49 -1.33 4.77
C CYS A 142 10.35 -2.57 4.49
N HIS A 143 9.73 -3.68 4.07
CA HIS A 143 10.41 -4.98 4.05
C HIS A 143 11.11 -5.33 2.74
N VAL A 144 10.60 -4.87 1.58
CA VAL A 144 11.19 -5.22 0.28
C VAL A 144 12.67 -4.82 0.17
N PRO A 145 13.07 -3.59 0.56
CA PRO A 145 14.48 -3.16 0.46
C PRO A 145 15.43 -3.93 1.37
N ILE A 146 14.92 -4.43 2.51
CA ILE A 146 15.70 -5.11 3.54
C ILE A 146 15.46 -6.62 3.55
N ALA A 147 14.87 -7.19 2.50
CA ALA A 147 14.61 -8.62 2.43
C ALA A 147 15.80 -9.35 1.82
N ASN A 148 16.23 -10.44 2.46
CA ASN A 148 17.14 -11.41 1.84
C ASN A 148 16.32 -12.42 1.04
N TRP A 149 16.12 -12.15 -0.25
CA TRP A 149 15.31 -12.98 -1.14
C TRP A 149 15.95 -14.35 -1.46
N SER A 150 17.26 -14.50 -1.22
CA SER A 150 17.95 -15.78 -1.38
C SER A 150 17.72 -16.75 -0.20
N ASP A 151 17.23 -16.24 0.94
CA ASP A 151 17.00 -17.03 2.15
C ASP A 151 15.48 -17.30 2.33
N PRO A 152 15.03 -18.57 2.19
CA PRO A 152 13.62 -18.93 2.39
C PRO A 152 13.10 -18.66 3.80
N SER A 153 13.98 -18.57 4.80
CA SER A 153 13.63 -18.28 6.18
C SER A 153 13.55 -16.78 6.49
N CYS A 154 13.91 -15.91 5.53
CA CYS A 154 13.89 -14.47 5.73
C CYS A 154 12.47 -13.96 6.01
N GLU A 155 12.25 -13.44 7.22
CA GLU A 155 10.95 -12.93 7.64
C GLU A 155 10.47 -11.76 6.79
N SER A 156 11.36 -10.83 6.43
CA SER A 156 11.04 -9.68 5.55
C SER A 156 10.57 -10.13 4.17
N ALA A 157 11.19 -11.15 3.58
CA ALA A 157 10.76 -11.71 2.29
C ALA A 157 9.36 -12.34 2.41
N ASN A 158 9.14 -13.13 3.47
CA ASN A 158 7.85 -13.79 3.74
C ASN A 158 6.72 -12.77 4.00
N LYS A 159 6.99 -11.74 4.82
CA LYS A 159 6.06 -10.62 5.07
C LYS A 159 5.74 -9.88 3.77
N SER A 160 6.74 -9.59 2.95
CA SER A 160 6.57 -8.93 1.65
C SER A 160 5.72 -9.75 0.68
N LEU A 161 5.99 -11.05 0.55
CA LEU A 161 5.23 -11.93 -0.34
C LEU A 161 3.77 -12.08 0.12
N GLY A 162 3.54 -12.20 1.42
CA GLY A 162 2.21 -12.24 2.01
C GLY A 162 1.41 -10.96 1.75
N ALA A 163 2.06 -9.79 1.91
CA ALA A 163 1.46 -8.48 1.65
C ALA A 163 1.15 -8.26 0.17
N ALA A 164 2.07 -8.62 -0.74
CA ALA A 164 1.86 -8.55 -2.18
C ALA A 164 0.62 -9.36 -2.58
N ARG A 165 0.55 -10.63 -2.15
CA ARG A 165 -0.60 -11.50 -2.45
C ARG A 165 -1.91 -10.97 -1.88
N ALA A 166 -1.89 -10.31 -0.73
CA ALA A 166 -3.08 -9.67 -0.17
C ALA A 166 -3.59 -8.52 -1.05
N ILE A 167 -2.69 -7.65 -1.52
CA ILE A 167 -3.04 -6.58 -2.47
C ILE A 167 -3.59 -7.17 -3.77
N LEU A 168 -2.96 -8.22 -4.30
CA LEU A 168 -3.41 -8.89 -5.52
C LEU A 168 -4.83 -9.46 -5.43
N ARG A 169 -5.24 -10.00 -4.26
CA ARG A 169 -6.62 -10.46 -4.05
C ARG A 169 -7.63 -9.30 -4.18
N HIS A 170 -7.33 -8.15 -3.58
CA HIS A 170 -8.18 -6.96 -3.70
C HIS A 170 -8.17 -6.41 -5.13
N ALA A 171 -7.00 -6.32 -5.76
CA ALA A 171 -6.86 -5.84 -7.13
C ALA A 171 -7.63 -6.73 -8.12
N THR A 172 -7.54 -8.05 -7.97
CA THR A 172 -8.28 -9.01 -8.81
C THR A 172 -9.79 -8.84 -8.64
N THR A 173 -10.27 -8.63 -7.41
CA THR A 173 -11.70 -8.36 -7.14
C THR A 173 -12.17 -7.10 -7.87
N LEU A 174 -11.34 -6.05 -7.87
CA LEU A 174 -11.65 -4.78 -8.55
C LEU A 174 -11.62 -4.92 -10.07
N VAL A 175 -10.55 -5.50 -10.63
CA VAL A 175 -10.33 -5.63 -12.08
C VAL A 175 -11.29 -6.62 -12.74
N SER A 176 -11.77 -7.64 -12.01
CA SER A 176 -12.79 -8.58 -12.51
C SER A 176 -14.22 -8.04 -12.41
N SER A 177 -14.42 -6.89 -11.75
CA SER A 177 -15.72 -6.24 -11.63
C SER A 177 -15.99 -5.28 -12.80
N SER A 178 -17.24 -4.83 -12.94
CA SER A 178 -17.61 -3.77 -13.90
C SER A 178 -17.34 -2.36 -13.37
N TRP A 179 -16.55 -2.21 -12.30
CA TRP A 179 -16.32 -0.94 -11.64
C TRP A 179 -15.33 -0.06 -12.43
N ASP A 180 -15.58 1.25 -12.46
CA ASP A 180 -14.77 2.19 -13.22
C ASP A 180 -13.45 2.52 -12.53
N LEU A 181 -12.37 1.86 -12.96
CA LEU A 181 -11.00 2.05 -12.46
C LEU A 181 -10.49 3.49 -12.54
N MET A 182 -11.10 4.34 -13.37
CA MET A 182 -10.78 5.77 -13.42
C MET A 182 -11.00 6.47 -12.07
N ARG A 183 -11.96 5.97 -11.28
CA ARG A 183 -12.33 6.51 -9.98
C ARG A 183 -11.44 6.01 -8.83
N LEU A 184 -10.51 5.09 -9.12
CA LEU A 184 -9.58 4.60 -8.11
C LEU A 184 -8.59 5.68 -7.73
N ASP A 185 -8.35 5.81 -6.43
CA ASP A 185 -7.25 6.60 -5.93
C ASP A 185 -5.96 6.18 -6.62
N LYS A 186 -5.26 7.18 -7.12
CA LYS A 186 -4.07 7.02 -7.94
C LYS A 186 -2.91 6.42 -7.14
N ALA A 187 -2.91 6.55 -5.81
CA ALA A 187 -1.99 5.86 -4.91
C ALA A 187 -2.12 4.33 -4.96
N ALA A 188 -3.25 3.77 -5.41
CA ALA A 188 -3.40 2.32 -5.61
C ALA A 188 -2.36 1.76 -6.59
N THR A 189 -1.90 2.57 -7.55
CA THR A 189 -0.85 2.17 -8.50
C THR A 189 0.48 1.87 -7.81
N LEU A 190 0.78 2.53 -6.69
CA LEU A 190 1.98 2.27 -5.90
C LEU A 190 1.89 0.90 -5.19
N SER A 191 0.71 0.55 -4.67
CA SER A 191 0.44 -0.76 -4.07
C SER A 191 0.66 -1.89 -5.08
N TRP A 192 0.17 -1.72 -6.32
CA TRP A 192 0.39 -2.69 -7.39
C TRP A 192 1.86 -2.79 -7.80
N TYR A 193 2.53 -1.64 -7.97
CA TYR A 193 3.94 -1.58 -8.33
C TYR A 193 4.80 -2.33 -7.31
N MET A 194 4.65 -2.01 -6.02
CA MET A 194 5.41 -2.64 -4.94
C MET A 194 5.10 -4.13 -4.82
N SER A 195 3.84 -4.54 -5.05
CA SER A 195 3.47 -5.96 -5.06
C SER A 195 4.13 -6.72 -6.20
N GLY A 196 4.12 -6.14 -7.41
CA GLY A 196 4.79 -6.71 -8.57
C GLY A 196 6.29 -6.84 -8.37
N LYS A 197 6.93 -5.82 -7.78
CA LYS A 197 8.36 -5.84 -7.46
C LYS A 197 8.72 -6.95 -6.47
N ALA A 198 7.93 -7.10 -5.40
CA ALA A 198 8.13 -8.18 -4.43
C ALA A 198 7.97 -9.57 -5.07
N LEU A 199 6.99 -9.75 -5.97
CA LEU A 199 6.81 -11.00 -6.70
C LEU A 199 7.95 -11.30 -7.68
N ALA A 200 8.47 -10.27 -8.36
CA ALA A 200 9.61 -10.41 -9.26
C ALA A 200 10.87 -10.82 -8.50
N LEU A 201 11.15 -10.18 -7.37
CA LEU A 201 12.26 -10.57 -6.49
C LEU A 201 12.06 -12.00 -5.96
N ALA A 202 10.84 -12.38 -5.57
CA ALA A 202 10.56 -13.75 -5.20
C ALA A 202 10.83 -14.73 -6.36
N LEU A 203 10.41 -14.41 -7.58
CA LEU A 203 10.62 -15.25 -8.77
C LEU A 203 12.10 -15.43 -9.09
N ALA A 204 12.91 -14.38 -8.97
CA ALA A 204 14.35 -14.42 -9.25
C ALA A 204 15.11 -15.44 -8.38
N HIS A 205 14.59 -15.73 -7.18
CA HIS A 205 15.21 -16.63 -6.19
C HIS A 205 14.38 -17.88 -5.90
N ALA A 206 13.22 -18.05 -6.54
CA ALA A 206 12.32 -19.16 -6.29
C ALA A 206 12.80 -20.45 -6.97
N PRO A 207 12.48 -21.63 -6.40
CA PRO A 207 12.62 -22.89 -7.12
C PRO A 207 11.69 -22.92 -8.34
N GLU A 208 12.11 -23.64 -9.39
CA GLU A 208 11.35 -23.78 -10.65
C GLU A 208 9.90 -24.27 -10.45
N SER A 209 9.62 -25.02 -9.39
CA SER A 209 8.27 -25.47 -9.05
C SER A 209 7.29 -24.34 -8.72
N LEU A 210 7.77 -23.20 -8.19
CA LEU A 210 6.96 -22.04 -7.84
C LEU A 210 6.91 -20.99 -8.95
N ALA A 211 7.82 -21.05 -9.92
CA ALA A 211 7.94 -20.08 -10.99
C ALA A 211 6.64 -19.88 -11.80
N PRO A 212 5.87 -20.92 -12.20
CA PRO A 212 4.62 -20.73 -12.93
C PRO A 212 3.57 -19.91 -12.15
N VAL A 213 3.48 -20.12 -10.83
CA VAL A 213 2.54 -19.39 -9.97
C VAL A 213 2.95 -17.93 -9.87
N LEU A 214 4.22 -17.66 -9.60
CA LEU A 214 4.73 -16.29 -9.48
C LEU A 214 4.60 -15.51 -10.81
N ARG A 215 4.84 -16.16 -11.95
CA ARG A 215 4.61 -15.55 -13.27
C ARG A 215 3.14 -15.19 -13.48
N ALA A 216 2.22 -16.06 -13.09
CA ALA A 216 0.78 -15.78 -13.18
C ALA A 216 0.38 -14.61 -12.27
N GLU A 217 0.93 -14.53 -11.06
CA GLU A 217 0.72 -13.43 -10.12
C GLU A 217 1.29 -12.10 -10.66
N ILE A 218 2.49 -12.11 -11.25
CA ILE A 218 3.08 -10.93 -11.93
C ILE A 218 2.20 -10.49 -13.11
N GLY A 219 1.68 -11.44 -13.88
CA GLY A 219 0.74 -11.17 -14.97
C GLY A 219 -0.55 -10.47 -14.50
N LEU A 220 -1.09 -10.85 -13.33
CA LEU A 220 -2.23 -10.17 -12.71
C LEU A 220 -1.93 -8.70 -12.39
N VAL A 221 -0.74 -8.41 -11.83
CA VAL A 221 -0.31 -7.02 -11.56
C VAL A 221 -0.24 -6.22 -12.86
N ARG A 222 0.38 -6.79 -13.89
CA ARG A 222 0.51 -6.13 -15.20
C ARG A 222 -0.86 -5.83 -15.82
N ARG A 223 -1.80 -6.78 -15.75
CA ARG A 223 -3.19 -6.58 -16.22
C ARG A 223 -3.91 -5.47 -15.45
N ALA A 224 -3.69 -5.35 -14.14
CA ALA A 224 -4.26 -4.26 -13.36
C ALA A 224 -3.81 -2.89 -13.89
N PHE A 225 -2.53 -2.72 -14.23
CA PHE A 225 -2.07 -1.48 -14.87
C PHE A 225 -2.67 -1.25 -16.26
N LEU A 226 -2.67 -2.28 -17.11
CA LEU A 226 -3.21 -2.19 -18.48
C LEU A 226 -4.69 -1.80 -18.48
N SER A 227 -5.46 -2.29 -17.51
CA SER A 227 -6.89 -1.97 -17.40
C SER A 227 -7.19 -0.49 -17.17
N GLY A 228 -6.26 0.29 -16.61
CA GLY A 228 -6.36 1.76 -16.48
C GLY A 228 -5.45 2.57 -17.42
N GLY A 229 -4.43 1.94 -18.02
CA GLY A 229 -3.36 2.59 -18.79
C GLY A 229 -3.81 3.37 -20.01
N ASN A 230 -4.87 2.93 -20.69
CA ASN A 230 -5.40 3.58 -21.90
C ASN A 230 -6.14 4.89 -21.61
N ARG A 231 -6.46 5.18 -20.34
CA ARG A 231 -7.31 6.31 -19.94
C ARG A 231 -6.65 7.22 -18.90
N VAL A 232 -5.72 6.70 -18.09
CA VAL A 232 -4.95 7.48 -17.11
C VAL A 232 -3.46 7.30 -17.36
N MET A 233 -2.78 8.40 -17.72
CA MET A 233 -1.34 8.41 -17.98
C MET A 233 -0.51 7.85 -16.82
N LEU A 234 -0.94 8.04 -15.56
CA LEU A 234 -0.23 7.51 -14.40
C LEU A 234 -0.11 5.98 -14.42
N PHE A 235 -1.16 5.27 -14.86
CA PHE A 235 -1.14 3.81 -14.93
C PHE A 235 -0.13 3.33 -15.97
N ALA A 236 -0.10 3.99 -17.13
CA ALA A 236 0.89 3.72 -18.18
C ALA A 236 2.32 4.02 -17.70
N ARG A 237 2.53 5.14 -16.99
CA ARG A 237 3.83 5.49 -16.41
C ARG A 237 4.32 4.45 -15.41
N GLN A 238 3.44 4.03 -14.50
CA GLN A 238 3.80 3.02 -13.48
C GLN A 238 4.01 1.63 -14.10
N LEU A 239 3.24 1.28 -15.12
CA LEU A 239 3.47 0.07 -15.91
C LEU A 239 4.86 0.08 -16.53
N HIS A 240 5.23 1.18 -17.19
CA HIS A 240 6.54 1.29 -17.82
C HIS A 240 7.68 1.15 -16.81
N GLY A 241 7.58 1.82 -15.65
CA GLY A 241 8.53 1.65 -14.56
C GLY A 241 8.59 0.21 -14.05
N PHE A 242 7.43 -0.44 -13.92
CA PHE A 242 7.35 -1.84 -13.48
C PHE A 242 8.00 -2.79 -14.49
N GLU A 243 7.72 -2.64 -15.78
CA GLU A 243 8.29 -3.48 -16.84
C GLU A 243 9.82 -3.32 -16.93
N ARG A 244 10.33 -2.10 -16.73
CA ARG A 244 11.77 -1.86 -16.63
C ARG A 244 12.39 -2.60 -15.45
N ASP A 245 11.79 -2.49 -14.26
CA ASP A 245 12.25 -3.20 -13.07
C ASP A 245 12.17 -4.73 -13.25
N LEU A 246 11.18 -5.26 -13.99
CA LEU A 246 11.11 -6.69 -14.33
C LEU A 246 12.31 -7.14 -15.16
N VAL A 247 12.73 -6.34 -16.15
CA VAL A 247 13.93 -6.63 -16.95
C VAL A 247 15.19 -6.59 -16.09
N GLU A 248 15.29 -5.60 -15.20
CA GLU A 248 16.44 -5.47 -14.29
C GLU A 248 16.55 -6.65 -13.31
N ILE A 249 15.42 -7.09 -12.74
CA ILE A 249 15.40 -8.15 -11.71
C ILE A 249 15.50 -9.55 -12.32
N LEU A 250 14.79 -9.82 -13.41
CA LEU A 250 14.64 -11.17 -13.98
C LEU A 250 15.49 -11.42 -15.24
N GLY A 251 16.02 -10.35 -15.83
CA GLY A 251 16.69 -10.38 -17.13
C GLY A 251 15.71 -10.35 -18.32
N GLU A 252 16.23 -9.98 -19.49
CA GLU A 252 15.44 -9.75 -20.72
C GLU A 252 14.62 -10.98 -21.16
N LYS A 253 15.22 -12.17 -21.08
CA LYS A 253 14.58 -13.42 -21.53
C LYS A 253 13.32 -13.72 -20.72
N GLU A 254 13.43 -13.67 -19.40
CA GLU A 254 12.33 -14.00 -18.49
C GLU A 254 11.24 -12.91 -18.52
N ALA A 255 11.65 -11.64 -18.56
CA ALA A 255 10.72 -10.52 -18.70
C ALA A 255 9.92 -10.60 -20.02
N SER A 256 10.58 -10.98 -21.13
CA SER A 256 9.90 -11.14 -22.43
C SER A 256 8.79 -12.19 -22.39
N VAL A 257 8.98 -13.29 -21.67
CA VAL A 257 7.95 -14.32 -21.48
C VAL A 257 6.73 -13.73 -20.76
N LEU A 258 6.95 -12.92 -19.71
CA LEU A 258 5.89 -12.26 -18.95
C LEU A 258 5.11 -11.23 -19.78
N PHE A 259 5.79 -10.54 -20.70
CA PHE A 259 5.16 -9.57 -21.60
C PHE A 259 4.29 -10.24 -22.66
N GLN A 260 4.74 -11.38 -23.20
CA GLN A 260 4.02 -12.15 -24.22
C GLN A 260 2.83 -12.92 -23.65
N ALA A 261 2.95 -13.47 -22.44
CA ALA A 261 1.91 -14.28 -21.80
C ALA A 261 0.59 -13.52 -21.50
N ASN A 262 0.57 -12.20 -21.67
CA ASN A 262 -0.58 -11.34 -21.39
C ASN A 262 -1.05 -10.53 -22.62
N GLY A 263 -0.60 -10.89 -23.82
CA GLY A 263 -1.08 -10.29 -25.07
C GLY A 263 -2.41 -10.90 -25.49
N PHE A 264 -3.51 -10.25 -25.13
CA PHE A 264 -4.81 -10.33 -25.81
C PHE A 264 -5.31 -8.90 -26.01
#